data_AF-A0A971VQV0-F1
#
_entry.id   AF-A0A971VQV0-F1
#
_cell.length_a   1.000
_cell.length_b   1.000
_cell.length_c   1.000
_cell.angle_alpha   90.00
_cell.angle_beta   90.00
_cell.angle_gamma   90.00
#
_symmetry.space_group_name_H-M   'P 1'
#
loop_
_entity.id
_entity.type
_entity.pdbx_description
1 polymer ?
#
loop_
_entity_poly.entity_id
_entity_poly.type
_entity_poly.pdbx_seq_one_letter_code
_entity_poly.pdbx_strand_id
1 'polypeptide(L)'
;MWTNGDICPGCSKPLNKDEDIVVCPVCGTPQHRECWRKNNACVNEHLHDEGYVWTSSVKEEKRKETPNSEPSFTAGERNDARRESADPYGEEPRSPFERPSFAYATAIPPEALIDGIPAIELAQVVQTKVPRYLSRFFRIDQTNVKIGWNWGVCILALLFSIFWNPISLFFPALWFFYRKMPKIGALVLAGALFFSVANISPSDARLYYEIKNASEQVMENSGIISVEQFQEIIDKVIQKSGYTSEELKRKNVLNILAHAAIFGLASFGDYLYLGDIKKRINKARKTATEPAQYQRLLYEMGGTSLGSALIAAVVYFFIDTAVKLLVISILA
;
A
#
# COMPACT_ATOMS: atom_id res chain seq x y z
N MET A 1 14.08 -29.41 -9.29
CA MET A 1 13.57 -30.73 -8.83
C MET A 1 12.80 -31.34 -9.98
N TRP A 2 13.13 -32.59 -10.31
CA TRP A 2 12.40 -33.39 -11.30
C TRP A 2 11.04 -33.83 -10.77
N THR A 3 10.16 -34.24 -11.67
CA THR A 3 8.77 -34.61 -11.42
C THR A 3 8.45 -35.95 -12.07
N ASN A 4 7.43 -36.64 -11.55
CA ASN A 4 6.99 -37.92 -12.07
C ASN A 4 6.51 -37.75 -13.53
N GLY A 5 7.07 -38.51 -14.46
CA GLY A 5 6.79 -38.41 -15.89
C GLY A 5 7.77 -37.55 -16.69
N ASP A 6 8.78 -36.92 -16.06
CA ASP A 6 9.86 -36.26 -16.80
C ASP A 6 10.64 -37.27 -17.65
N ILE A 7 11.12 -36.85 -18.82
CA ILE A 7 11.85 -37.74 -19.73
C ILE A 7 13.32 -37.81 -19.31
N CYS A 8 13.82 -39.04 -19.09
CA CYS A 8 15.22 -39.32 -18.79
C CYS A 8 16.10 -38.92 -20.00
N PRO A 9 17.03 -37.96 -19.88
CA PRO A 9 17.83 -37.51 -21.02
C PRO A 9 18.85 -38.56 -21.50
N GLY A 10 19.12 -39.60 -20.70
CA GLY A 10 20.00 -40.71 -21.07
C GLY A 10 19.36 -41.80 -21.94
N CYS A 11 18.03 -41.99 -21.86
CA CYS A 11 17.34 -43.06 -22.58
C CYS A 11 15.99 -42.69 -23.20
N SER A 12 15.57 -41.43 -23.03
CA SER A 12 14.31 -40.86 -23.53
C SER A 12 13.03 -41.55 -23.05
N LYS A 13 13.10 -42.30 -21.94
CA LYS A 13 11.93 -42.92 -21.28
C LYS A 13 11.45 -42.06 -20.09
N PRO A 14 10.16 -42.10 -19.74
CA PRO A 14 9.65 -41.38 -18.58
C PRO A 14 10.29 -41.89 -17.28
N LEU A 15 10.54 -40.97 -16.36
CA LEU A 15 11.05 -41.21 -15.01
C LEU A 15 9.87 -41.39 -14.06
N ASN A 16 9.79 -42.55 -13.41
CA ASN A 16 8.78 -42.82 -12.40
C ASN A 16 9.35 -42.66 -10.98
N LYS A 17 8.54 -42.22 -10.02
CA LYS A 17 8.94 -42.08 -8.60
C LYS A 17 9.30 -43.42 -7.94
N ASP A 18 8.81 -44.53 -8.49
CA ASP A 18 9.09 -45.88 -8.00
C ASP A 18 10.39 -46.47 -8.58
N GLU A 19 11.06 -45.74 -9.48
CA GLU A 19 12.32 -46.14 -10.10
C GLU A 19 13.52 -45.45 -9.43
N ASP A 20 14.68 -46.10 -9.45
CA ASP A 20 15.91 -45.56 -8.85
C ASP A 20 16.53 -44.48 -9.76
N ILE A 21 16.24 -43.22 -9.43
CA ILE A 21 16.66 -42.03 -10.18
C ILE A 21 17.83 -41.34 -9.47
N VAL A 22 18.89 -41.08 -10.23
CA VAL A 22 20.04 -40.28 -9.80
C VAL A 22 19.92 -38.88 -10.38
N VAL A 23 20.15 -37.87 -9.53
CA VAL A 23 20.16 -36.46 -9.93
C VAL A 23 21.59 -35.95 -9.89
N CYS A 24 22.04 -35.32 -10.98
CA CYS A 24 23.38 -34.72 -11.04
C CYS A 24 23.51 -33.59 -10.01
N PRO A 25 24.56 -33.57 -9.16
CA PRO A 25 24.76 -32.52 -8.17
C PRO A 25 25.18 -31.17 -8.78
N VAL A 26 25.68 -31.17 -10.02
CA VAL A 26 26.16 -29.95 -10.71
C VAL A 26 25.01 -29.25 -11.43
N CYS A 27 24.36 -29.92 -12.38
CA CYS A 27 23.32 -29.32 -13.22
C CYS A 27 21.88 -29.71 -12.86
N GLY A 28 21.68 -30.62 -11.91
CA GLY A 28 20.34 -31.06 -11.50
C GLY A 28 19.62 -32.00 -12.47
N THR A 29 20.28 -32.48 -13.53
CA THR A 29 19.70 -33.43 -14.50
C THR A 29 19.30 -34.75 -13.82
N PRO A 30 18.03 -35.18 -13.89
CA PRO A 30 17.57 -36.49 -13.41
C PRO A 30 17.77 -37.56 -14.49
N GLN A 31 18.28 -38.73 -14.11
CA GLN A 31 18.44 -39.88 -15.01
C GLN A 31 18.32 -41.20 -14.24
N HIS A 32 17.87 -42.28 -14.89
CA HIS A 32 17.86 -43.61 -14.27
C HIS A 32 19.27 -43.99 -13.79
N ARG A 33 19.39 -44.67 -12.64
CA ARG A 33 20.69 -45.10 -12.12
C ARG A 33 21.48 -45.96 -13.12
N GLU A 34 20.78 -46.74 -13.94
CA GLU A 34 21.39 -47.52 -15.02
C GLU A 34 21.98 -46.62 -16.13
N CYS A 35 21.29 -45.54 -16.50
CA CYS A 35 21.80 -44.56 -17.47
C CYS A 35 23.03 -43.81 -16.91
N TRP A 36 23.02 -43.49 -15.61
CA TRP A 36 24.18 -42.92 -14.93
C TRP A 36 25.38 -43.87 -14.94
N ARG A 37 25.17 -45.16 -14.64
CA ARG A 37 26.24 -46.17 -14.68
C ARG A 37 26.76 -46.40 -16.10
N LYS A 38 25.88 -46.42 -17.11
CA LYS A 38 26.27 -46.61 -18.50
C LYS A 38 27.16 -45.48 -19.02
N ASN A 39 26.85 -44.24 -18.63
CA ASN A 39 27.62 -43.07 -19.05
C ASN A 39 28.81 -42.78 -18.12
N ASN A 40 28.96 -43.50 -17.00
CA ASN A 40 29.88 -43.23 -15.89
C ASN A 40 29.81 -41.82 -15.26
N ALA A 41 28.91 -40.95 -15.75
CA ALA A 41 28.71 -39.58 -15.29
C ALA A 41 27.33 -39.05 -15.70
N CYS A 42 27.10 -37.75 -15.48
CA CYS A 42 25.91 -37.06 -15.99
C CYS A 42 25.91 -37.04 -17.52
N VAL A 43 24.78 -37.34 -18.16
CA VAL A 43 24.68 -37.26 -19.64
C VAL A 43 24.98 -35.86 -20.19
N ASN A 44 24.74 -34.81 -19.38
CA ASN A 44 24.99 -33.41 -19.73
C ASN A 44 26.29 -32.87 -19.11
N GLU A 45 27.25 -33.73 -18.77
CA GLU A 45 28.51 -33.31 -18.14
C GLU A 45 29.28 -32.28 -18.96
N HIS A 46 29.26 -32.42 -20.29
CA HIS A 46 29.89 -31.48 -21.22
C HIS A 46 29.31 -30.06 -21.16
N LEU A 47 28.12 -29.86 -20.58
CA LEU A 47 27.47 -28.54 -20.45
C LEU A 47 27.71 -27.90 -19.07
N HIS A 48 28.42 -28.58 -18.17
CA HIS A 48 28.65 -28.07 -16.82
C HIS A 48 29.49 -26.79 -16.81
N ASP A 49 30.50 -26.70 -17.67
CA ASP A 49 31.37 -25.52 -17.77
C ASP A 49 30.65 -24.29 -18.31
N GLU A 50 29.53 -24.49 -19.00
CA GLU A 50 28.66 -23.44 -19.52
C GLU A 50 27.59 -22.99 -18.50
N GLY A 51 27.59 -23.58 -17.30
CA GLY A 51 26.63 -23.27 -16.24
C GLY A 51 25.23 -23.82 -16.48
N TYR A 52 25.11 -24.88 -17.28
CA TYR A 52 23.83 -25.50 -17.60
C TYR A 52 23.09 -26.00 -16.36
N VAL A 53 21.81 -25.66 -16.26
CA VAL A 53 20.88 -26.15 -15.23
C VAL A 53 19.67 -26.76 -15.90
N TRP A 54 19.40 -28.02 -15.59
CA TRP A 54 18.30 -28.77 -16.18
C TRP A 54 16.93 -28.28 -15.70
N THR A 55 15.98 -28.19 -16.63
CA THR A 55 14.58 -27.81 -16.38
C THR A 55 13.61 -28.83 -16.97
N SER A 56 12.56 -29.16 -16.22
CA SER A 56 11.50 -30.10 -16.63
C SER A 56 10.69 -29.58 -17.83
N SER A 57 10.50 -30.43 -18.84
CA SER A 57 9.68 -30.17 -20.03
C SER A 57 8.17 -30.32 -19.78
N VAL A 58 7.76 -31.05 -18.73
CA VAL A 58 6.35 -31.23 -18.34
C VAL A 58 5.70 -29.91 -17.89
N LYS A 59 6.50 -28.88 -17.57
CA LYS A 59 6.00 -27.53 -17.25
C LYS A 59 5.62 -26.69 -18.48
N GLU A 60 6.07 -27.01 -19.69
CA GLU A 60 5.82 -26.17 -20.88
C GLU A 60 4.53 -26.50 -21.64
N GLU A 61 4.04 -27.75 -21.61
CA GLU A 61 2.82 -28.13 -22.36
C GLU A 61 1.52 -27.58 -21.75
N LYS A 62 1.51 -27.16 -20.47
CA LYS A 62 0.32 -26.53 -19.85
C LYS A 62 0.11 -25.05 -20.22
N ARG A 63 0.87 -24.47 -21.17
CA ARG A 63 0.88 -23.02 -21.44
C ARG A 63 0.45 -22.57 -22.84
N LYS A 64 0.05 -23.47 -23.75
CA LYS A 64 -0.46 -23.10 -25.08
C LYS A 64 -1.85 -23.69 -25.31
N GLU A 65 -2.89 -22.98 -24.85
CA GLU A 65 -4.23 -22.94 -25.47
C GLU A 65 -5.17 -22.03 -24.65
N THR A 66 -5.50 -20.86 -25.19
CA THR A 66 -6.69 -20.04 -24.89
C THR A 66 -6.96 -19.20 -26.15
N PRO A 67 -8.23 -18.93 -26.58
CA PRO A 67 -9.10 -18.04 -25.82
C PRO A 67 -10.63 -18.23 -26.00
N ASN A 68 -11.39 -18.40 -24.91
CA ASN A 68 -12.44 -17.44 -24.52
C ASN A 68 -13.10 -17.84 -23.17
N SER A 69 -12.80 -17.08 -22.13
CA SER A 69 -13.62 -16.72 -20.96
C SER A 69 -12.72 -16.41 -19.76
N GLU A 70 -12.71 -15.14 -19.35
CA GLU A 70 -12.14 -14.68 -18.09
C GLU A 70 -13.02 -15.09 -16.88
N PRO A 71 -12.54 -14.94 -15.64
CA PRO A 71 -11.18 -15.19 -15.16
C PRO A 71 -11.20 -16.02 -13.85
N SER A 72 -10.15 -16.79 -13.56
CA SER A 72 -9.86 -17.12 -12.16
C SER A 72 -8.38 -17.29 -11.91
N PHE A 73 -7.82 -16.25 -11.29
CA PHE A 73 -6.55 -16.28 -10.59
C PHE A 73 -6.68 -17.18 -9.36
N THR A 74 -5.90 -18.26 -9.29
CA THR A 74 -5.25 -18.64 -8.03
C THR A 74 -3.89 -19.28 -8.29
N ALA A 75 -2.88 -18.65 -7.69
CA ALA A 75 -1.53 -19.13 -7.52
C ALA A 75 -1.51 -20.39 -6.63
N GLY A 76 -0.40 -21.12 -6.73
CA GLY A 76 -0.24 -22.47 -6.22
C GLY A 76 -0.37 -22.63 -4.70
N GLU A 77 -0.70 -23.88 -4.34
CA GLU A 77 0.09 -24.77 -3.49
C GLU A 77 1.02 -24.13 -2.44
N ARG A 78 1.06 -24.56 -1.18
CA ARG A 78 1.05 -25.95 -0.68
C ARG A 78 0.95 -25.93 0.85
N ASN A 79 0.50 -27.01 1.49
CA ASN A 79 1.27 -27.68 2.54
C ASN A 79 0.59 -28.98 2.99
N ASP A 80 1.37 -30.06 2.90
CA ASP A 80 1.07 -31.39 3.42
C ASP A 80 1.11 -31.39 4.95
N ALA A 81 0.00 -31.77 5.57
CA ALA A 81 -0.01 -32.44 6.87
C ALA A 81 -1.26 -33.32 6.99
N ARG A 82 -1.03 -34.64 7.01
CA ARG A 82 -1.90 -35.68 7.60
C ARG A 82 -3.31 -35.77 7.03
N ARG A 83 -3.46 -36.50 5.91
CA ARG A 83 -4.76 -36.99 5.44
C ARG A 83 -5.05 -38.34 6.09
N GLU A 84 -5.58 -38.31 7.31
CA GLU A 84 -6.49 -39.38 7.75
C GLU A 84 -7.69 -39.35 6.78
N SER A 85 -8.14 -40.53 6.39
CA SER A 85 -9.15 -40.83 5.36
C SER A 85 -10.27 -39.79 5.25
N ALA A 86 -10.27 -39.03 4.14
CA ALA A 86 -11.41 -38.22 3.76
C ALA A 86 -12.37 -39.08 2.90
N ASP A 87 -13.56 -39.31 3.44
CA ASP A 87 -14.73 -39.88 2.77
C ASP A 87 -15.02 -39.11 1.46
N PRO A 88 -15.13 -39.79 0.30
CA PRO A 88 -15.38 -39.13 -0.98
C PRO A 88 -16.75 -38.46 -1.11
N TYR A 89 -17.66 -38.59 -0.12
CA TYR A 89 -18.96 -37.91 -0.10
C TYR A 89 -19.30 -37.18 1.21
N GLY A 90 -18.35 -37.07 2.15
CA GLY A 90 -18.54 -36.31 3.38
C GLY A 90 -18.04 -34.88 3.22
N GLU A 91 -18.93 -33.88 3.27
CA GLU A 91 -18.48 -32.52 3.60
C GLU A 91 -17.83 -32.57 4.98
N GLU A 92 -16.51 -32.33 5.06
CA GLU A 92 -15.90 -32.00 6.35
C GLU A 92 -16.69 -30.81 6.94
N PRO A 93 -17.05 -30.83 8.22
CA PRO A 93 -17.69 -29.69 8.84
C PRO A 93 -16.70 -28.52 8.75
N ARG A 94 -16.95 -27.61 7.80
CA ARG A 94 -16.23 -26.34 7.71
C ARG A 94 -16.29 -25.71 9.09
N SER A 95 -15.15 -25.60 9.75
CA SER A 95 -15.04 -24.74 10.92
C SER A 95 -15.59 -23.37 10.51
N PRO A 96 -16.52 -22.76 11.27
CA PRO A 96 -17.02 -21.42 10.99
C PRO A 96 -15.91 -20.34 10.96
N PHE A 97 -14.66 -20.72 11.26
CA PHE A 97 -13.50 -19.88 11.46
C PHE A 97 -12.34 -20.23 10.53
N GLU A 98 -12.62 -20.47 9.26
CA GLU A 98 -11.59 -20.64 8.23
C GLU A 98 -10.63 -19.42 8.28
N ARG A 99 -9.37 -19.68 8.63
CA ARG A 99 -8.38 -18.62 8.88
C ARG A 99 -8.15 -17.85 7.57
N PRO A 100 -8.12 -16.51 7.59
CA PRO A 100 -8.00 -15.75 6.36
C PRO A 100 -6.72 -16.10 5.60
N SER A 101 -6.88 -16.52 4.34
CA SER A 101 -5.80 -17.01 3.47
C SER A 101 -4.61 -16.03 3.36
N PHE A 102 -4.88 -14.73 3.46
CA PHE A 102 -3.86 -13.67 3.42
C PHE A 102 -2.85 -13.72 4.58
N ALA A 103 -3.16 -14.38 5.70
CA ALA A 103 -2.24 -14.53 6.83
C ALA A 103 -1.07 -15.48 6.50
N TYR A 104 -1.27 -16.41 5.55
CA TYR A 104 -0.29 -17.41 5.15
C TYR A 104 0.66 -16.93 4.04
N ALA A 105 0.39 -15.77 3.44
CA ALA A 105 1.22 -15.20 2.38
C ALA A 105 2.50 -14.50 2.89
N THR A 106 2.93 -14.76 4.14
CA THR A 106 4.09 -14.12 4.76
C THR A 106 5.15 -15.14 5.14
N ALA A 107 6.42 -14.73 5.14
CA ALA A 107 7.54 -15.57 5.62
C ALA A 107 7.60 -15.66 7.17
N ILE A 108 6.71 -14.96 7.89
CA ILE A 108 6.65 -14.95 9.34
C ILE A 108 5.62 -16.01 9.77
N PRO A 109 5.98 -16.96 10.64
CA PRO A 109 5.03 -17.99 11.05
C PRO A 109 3.87 -17.36 11.83
N PRO A 110 2.62 -17.86 11.67
CA PRO A 110 1.43 -17.26 12.29
C PRO A 110 1.51 -17.10 13.81
N GLU A 111 2.23 -18.00 14.47
CA GLU A 111 2.41 -18.06 15.92
C GLU A 111 3.56 -17.15 16.42
N ALA A 112 4.39 -16.60 15.52
CA ALA A 112 5.46 -15.69 15.91
C ALA A 112 4.90 -14.48 16.66
N LEU A 113 5.57 -14.11 17.74
CA LEU A 113 5.21 -12.92 18.50
C LEU A 113 5.88 -11.69 17.90
N ILE A 114 5.10 -10.64 17.69
CA ILE A 114 5.56 -9.30 17.33
C ILE A 114 5.03 -8.37 18.42
N ASP A 115 5.92 -7.82 19.24
CA ASP A 115 5.57 -7.04 20.43
C ASP A 115 4.59 -7.79 21.37
N GLY A 116 4.83 -9.09 21.56
CA GLY A 116 3.97 -9.93 22.40
C GLY A 116 2.59 -10.24 21.82
N ILE A 117 2.33 -9.91 20.55
CA ILE A 117 1.08 -10.24 19.85
C ILE A 117 1.38 -11.28 18.76
N PRO A 118 0.62 -12.38 18.66
CA PRO A 118 0.76 -13.34 17.57
C PRO A 118 0.60 -12.68 16.20
N ALA A 119 1.47 -13.01 15.25
CA ALA A 119 1.48 -12.45 13.90
C ALA A 119 0.13 -12.65 13.19
N ILE A 120 -0.56 -13.76 13.47
CA ILE A 120 -1.91 -14.03 12.94
C ILE A 120 -2.97 -13.01 13.40
N GLU A 121 -2.92 -12.56 14.66
CA GLU A 121 -3.85 -11.54 15.17
C GLU A 121 -3.58 -10.19 14.49
N LEU A 122 -2.30 -9.84 14.30
CA LEU A 122 -1.92 -8.65 13.56
C LEU A 122 -2.39 -8.73 12.10
N ALA A 123 -2.21 -9.89 11.45
CA ALA A 123 -2.67 -10.10 10.08
C ALA A 123 -4.18 -9.89 9.94
N GLN A 124 -4.98 -10.43 10.87
CA GLN A 124 -6.44 -10.28 10.88
C GLN A 124 -6.90 -8.83 11.01
N VAL A 125 -6.20 -8.01 11.80
CA VAL A 125 -6.52 -6.57 11.91
C VAL A 125 -6.00 -5.80 10.69
N VAL A 126 -4.85 -6.19 10.12
CA VAL A 126 -4.22 -5.48 8.99
C VAL A 126 -5.01 -5.68 7.69
N GLN A 127 -5.39 -6.93 7.39
CA GLN A 127 -6.16 -7.45 6.23
C GLN A 127 -5.55 -7.17 4.85
N THR A 128 -5.27 -5.91 4.54
CA THR A 128 -4.73 -5.47 3.26
C THR A 128 -3.22 -5.27 3.34
N LYS A 129 -2.50 -5.81 2.34
CA LYS A 129 -1.02 -5.74 2.24
C LYS A 129 -0.32 -6.32 3.49
N VAL A 130 -0.85 -7.41 4.03
CA VAL A 130 -0.34 -8.11 5.23
C VAL A 130 1.17 -8.40 5.14
N PRO A 131 1.73 -8.96 4.04
CA PRO A 131 3.16 -9.23 3.96
C PRO A 131 4.04 -7.99 4.17
N ARG A 132 3.61 -6.83 3.66
CA ARG A 132 4.32 -5.55 3.84
C ARG A 132 4.29 -5.09 5.30
N TYR A 133 3.12 -5.10 5.93
CA TYR A 133 3.00 -4.55 7.29
C TYR A 133 3.61 -5.49 8.33
N LEU A 134 3.39 -6.80 8.23
CA LEU A 134 3.98 -7.76 9.16
C LEU A 134 5.51 -7.74 9.11
N SER A 135 6.12 -7.71 7.91
CA SER A 135 7.58 -7.58 7.80
C SER A 135 8.10 -6.27 8.42
N ARG A 136 7.37 -5.16 8.26
CA ARG A 136 7.72 -3.88 8.88
C ARG A 136 7.59 -3.93 10.41
N PHE A 137 6.51 -4.50 10.93
CA PHE A 137 6.27 -4.62 12.38
C PHE A 137 7.29 -5.54 13.04
N PHE A 138 7.58 -6.67 12.41
CA PHE A 138 8.62 -7.60 12.86
C PHE A 138 10.00 -6.94 12.91
N ARG A 139 10.37 -6.15 11.89
CA ARG A 139 11.60 -5.36 11.92
C ARG A 139 11.63 -4.34 13.07
N ILE A 140 10.52 -3.63 13.30
CA ILE A 140 10.42 -2.66 14.41
C ILE A 140 10.65 -3.37 15.75
N ASP A 141 10.05 -4.54 15.94
CA ASP A 141 10.17 -5.34 17.17
C ASP A 141 11.61 -5.84 17.40
N GLN A 142 12.24 -6.40 16.36
CA GLN A 142 13.61 -6.94 16.46
C GLN A 142 14.68 -5.87 16.65
N THR A 143 14.54 -4.73 15.96
CA THR A 143 15.60 -3.70 15.91
C THR A 143 15.35 -2.53 16.85
N ASN A 144 14.14 -2.41 17.40
CA ASN A 144 13.65 -1.22 18.11
C ASN A 144 13.71 0.08 17.28
N VAL A 145 13.99 -0.02 15.97
CA VAL A 145 14.03 1.12 15.05
C VAL A 145 12.61 1.40 14.56
N LYS A 146 12.04 2.48 15.08
CA LYS A 146 10.66 2.92 14.79
C LYS A 146 10.50 3.57 13.42
N ILE A 147 11.61 4.01 12.82
CA ILE A 147 11.62 4.70 11.53
C ILE A 147 11.47 3.69 10.40
N GLY A 148 10.50 3.90 9.52
CA GLY A 148 10.29 3.13 8.29
C GLY A 148 9.56 3.93 7.24
N TRP A 149 9.97 3.80 5.99
CA TRP A 149 9.38 4.57 4.89
C TRP A 149 8.01 4.03 4.47
N ASN A 150 6.98 4.89 4.56
CA ASN A 150 5.64 4.59 4.09
C ASN A 150 5.24 5.40 2.85
N TRP A 151 5.38 4.77 1.68
CA TRP A 151 4.94 5.33 0.40
C TRP A 151 3.46 5.72 0.34
N GLY A 152 2.57 5.02 1.06
CA GLY A 152 1.14 5.31 1.04
C GLY A 152 0.77 6.64 1.71
N VAL A 153 1.61 7.12 2.63
CA VAL A 153 1.45 8.43 3.27
C VAL A 153 2.06 9.54 2.41
N CYS A 154 3.16 9.24 1.72
CA CYS A 154 3.99 10.25 1.07
C CYS A 154 3.64 10.52 -0.40
N ILE A 155 3.30 9.48 -1.18
CA ILE A 155 3.29 9.59 -2.65
C ILE A 155 2.26 10.62 -3.16
N LEU A 156 1.03 10.58 -2.65
CA LEU A 156 0.00 11.54 -3.04
C LEU A 156 0.35 12.94 -2.53
N ALA A 157 0.92 13.04 -1.33
CA ALA A 157 1.33 14.33 -0.77
C ALA A 157 2.37 15.03 -1.65
N LEU A 158 3.38 14.30 -2.14
CA LEU A 158 4.43 14.85 -3.00
C LEU A 158 3.94 15.15 -4.43
N LEU A 159 3.10 14.29 -5.01
CA LEU A 159 2.56 14.54 -6.35
C LEU A 159 1.72 15.83 -6.38
N PHE A 160 0.91 16.04 -5.34
CA PHE A 160 0.05 17.21 -5.25
C PHE A 160 0.74 18.43 -4.66
N SER A 161 1.92 18.32 -4.01
CA SER A 161 2.63 19.50 -3.51
C SER A 161 3.15 20.42 -4.61
N ILE A 162 3.38 19.87 -5.81
CA ILE A 162 3.77 20.63 -7.01
C ILE A 162 2.64 21.59 -7.44
N PHE A 163 1.40 21.11 -7.43
CA PHE A 163 0.24 21.87 -7.94
C PHE A 163 -0.52 22.60 -6.83
N TRP A 164 -0.45 22.09 -5.60
CA TRP A 164 -1.29 22.50 -4.48
C TRP A 164 -0.52 22.52 -3.16
N ASN A 165 0.57 23.28 -3.15
CA ASN A 165 1.52 23.33 -2.04
C ASN A 165 0.88 23.46 -0.63
N PRO A 166 -0.07 24.38 -0.37
CA PRO A 166 -0.69 24.52 0.96
C PRO A 166 -1.69 23.40 1.33
N ILE A 167 -2.02 22.51 0.40
CA ILE A 167 -2.94 21.37 0.60
C ILE A 167 -2.18 20.02 0.61
N SER A 168 -0.88 20.01 0.35
CA SER A 168 -0.10 18.75 0.33
C SER A 168 -0.16 17.93 1.63
N LEU A 169 -0.26 18.59 2.81
CA LEU A 169 -0.35 17.94 4.12
C LEU A 169 -1.72 17.30 4.41
N PHE A 170 -2.73 17.56 3.57
CA PHE A 170 -4.04 16.91 3.65
C PHE A 170 -3.99 15.42 3.23
N PHE A 171 -3.15 15.06 2.26
CA PHE A 171 -3.07 13.68 1.76
C PHE A 171 -2.57 12.66 2.80
N PRO A 172 -1.56 12.95 3.63
CA PRO A 172 -1.23 12.10 4.77
C PRO A 172 -2.42 11.82 5.70
N ALA A 173 -3.26 12.82 5.98
CA ALA A 173 -4.46 12.64 6.81
C ALA A 173 -5.41 11.60 6.21
N LEU A 174 -5.61 11.63 4.88
CA LEU A 174 -6.43 10.65 4.17
C LEU A 174 -5.94 9.21 4.36
N TRP A 175 -4.62 8.99 4.38
CA TRP A 175 -4.07 7.68 4.65
C TRP A 175 -4.42 7.18 6.06
N PHE A 176 -4.36 8.06 7.07
CA PHE A 176 -4.75 7.71 8.44
C PHE A 176 -6.25 7.39 8.55
N PHE A 177 -7.13 8.18 7.91
CA PHE A 177 -8.56 7.87 7.84
C PHE A 177 -8.84 6.57 7.07
N TYR A 178 -8.11 6.32 5.98
CA TYR A 178 -8.20 5.09 5.21
C TYR A 178 -7.81 3.86 6.04
N ARG A 179 -6.83 3.96 6.93
CA ARG A 179 -6.43 2.91 7.89
C ARG A 179 -7.24 2.94 9.19
N LYS A 180 -8.37 3.64 9.20
CA LYS A 180 -9.30 3.75 10.34
C LYS A 180 -8.65 4.33 11.61
N MET A 181 -7.68 5.24 11.48
CA MET A 181 -7.02 5.95 12.59
C MET A 181 -7.53 7.40 12.70
N PRO A 182 -8.80 7.64 13.10
CA PRO A 182 -9.42 8.96 13.03
C PRO A 182 -8.78 9.99 13.96
N LYS A 183 -8.23 9.57 15.11
CA LYS A 183 -7.58 10.49 16.06
C LYS A 183 -6.32 11.14 15.48
N ILE A 184 -5.46 10.32 14.88
CA ILE A 184 -4.24 10.80 14.21
C ILE A 184 -4.61 11.54 12.94
N GLY A 185 -5.57 11.01 12.17
CA GLY A 185 -6.08 11.66 10.96
C GLY A 185 -6.58 13.08 11.23
N ALA A 186 -7.41 13.27 12.28
CA ALA A 186 -7.93 14.58 12.66
C ALA A 186 -6.83 15.56 13.11
N LEU A 187 -5.82 15.08 13.84
CA LEU A 187 -4.67 15.91 14.24
C LEU A 187 -3.87 16.38 13.02
N VAL A 188 -3.58 15.48 12.08
CA VAL A 188 -2.88 15.83 10.85
C VAL A 188 -3.73 16.77 9.98
N LEU A 189 -5.05 16.57 9.95
CA LEU A 189 -5.99 17.43 9.23
C LEU A 189 -6.04 18.86 9.79
N ALA A 190 -6.02 18.99 11.13
CA ALA A 190 -5.92 20.28 11.79
C ALA A 190 -4.58 20.98 11.47
N GLY A 191 -3.48 20.22 11.42
CA GLY A 191 -2.19 20.72 10.94
C GLY A 191 -2.25 21.18 9.48
N ALA A 192 -2.91 20.43 8.61
CA ALA A 192 -3.12 20.82 7.21
C ALA A 192 -3.90 22.12 7.09
N LEU A 193 -4.98 22.28 7.86
CA LEU A 193 -5.76 23.52 7.91
C LEU A 193 -4.91 24.70 8.39
N PHE A 194 -4.10 24.51 9.45
CA PHE A 194 -3.17 25.53 9.93
C PHE A 194 -2.21 25.98 8.83
N PHE A 195 -1.54 25.06 8.14
CA PHE A 195 -0.62 25.41 7.06
C PHE A 195 -1.34 26.06 5.87
N SER A 196 -2.58 25.65 5.57
CA SER A 196 -3.38 26.28 4.52
C SER A 196 -3.69 27.74 4.83
N VAL A 197 -4.08 28.04 6.07
CA VAL A 197 -4.41 29.39 6.51
C VAL A 197 -3.16 30.24 6.70
N ALA A 198 -2.11 29.71 7.33
CA ALA A 198 -0.87 30.42 7.57
C ALA A 198 -0.15 30.84 6.28
N ASN A 199 -0.41 30.12 5.17
CA ASN A 199 0.13 30.48 3.87
C ASN A 199 -0.54 31.73 3.27
N ILE A 200 -1.74 32.13 3.71
CA ILE A 200 -2.44 33.30 3.18
C ILE A 200 -1.71 34.58 3.60
N SER A 201 -1.44 35.45 2.64
CA SER A 201 -0.79 36.75 2.84
C SER A 201 -1.71 37.91 2.45
N PRO A 202 -1.43 39.14 2.92
CA PRO A 202 -2.15 40.32 2.45
C PRO A 202 -2.16 40.47 0.93
N SER A 203 -1.06 40.13 0.24
CA SER A 203 -1.05 40.10 -1.24
C SER A 203 -2.00 39.05 -1.83
N ASP A 204 -2.18 37.88 -1.21
CA ASP A 204 -3.21 36.91 -1.64
C ASP A 204 -4.62 37.49 -1.50
N ALA A 205 -4.90 38.17 -0.39
CA ALA A 205 -6.20 38.79 -0.14
C ALA A 205 -6.51 39.92 -1.14
N ARG A 206 -5.55 40.82 -1.36
CA ARG A 206 -5.67 41.86 -2.41
C ARG A 206 -5.92 41.25 -3.78
N LEU A 207 -5.13 40.24 -4.15
CA LEU A 207 -5.29 39.54 -5.43
C LEU A 207 -6.69 38.93 -5.57
N TYR A 208 -7.22 38.33 -4.50
CA TYR A 208 -8.57 37.78 -4.50
C TYR A 208 -9.64 38.85 -4.80
N TYR A 209 -9.58 40.01 -4.14
CA TYR A 209 -10.55 41.09 -4.36
C TYR A 209 -10.40 41.77 -5.72
N GLU A 210 -9.17 41.95 -6.23
CA GLU A 210 -8.97 42.48 -7.58
C GLU A 210 -9.54 41.54 -8.65
N ILE A 211 -9.33 40.23 -8.51
CA ILE A 211 -9.96 39.23 -9.41
C ILE A 211 -11.48 39.26 -9.28
N LYS A 212 -12.00 39.35 -8.05
CA LYS A 212 -13.45 39.42 -7.81
C LYS A 212 -14.07 40.66 -8.48
N ASN A 213 -13.51 41.84 -8.24
CA ASN A 213 -14.00 43.09 -8.81
C ASN A 213 -13.90 43.09 -10.35
N ALA A 214 -12.81 42.54 -10.89
CA ALA A 214 -12.65 42.33 -12.33
C ALA A 214 -13.75 41.40 -12.89
N SER A 215 -14.06 40.30 -12.20
CA SER A 215 -15.11 39.38 -12.62
C SER A 215 -16.51 40.00 -12.57
N GLU A 216 -16.78 40.87 -11.60
CA GLU A 216 -18.04 41.62 -11.51
C GLU A 216 -18.17 42.63 -12.65
N GLN A 217 -17.10 43.37 -12.98
CA GLN A 217 -17.06 44.27 -14.14
C GLN A 217 -17.29 43.53 -15.46
N VAL A 218 -16.77 42.31 -15.57
CA VAL A 218 -16.96 41.43 -16.73
C VAL A 218 -18.43 40.98 -16.84
N MET A 219 -19.06 40.64 -15.72
CA MET A 219 -20.44 40.17 -15.69
C MET A 219 -21.48 41.28 -15.89
N GLU A 220 -21.24 42.48 -15.37
CA GLU A 220 -22.13 43.64 -15.56
C GLU A 220 -22.11 44.16 -17.01
N ASN A 221 -20.95 44.11 -17.66
CA ASN A 221 -20.83 44.36 -19.09
C ASN A 221 -21.27 43.11 -19.85
N SER A 222 -22.59 42.87 -19.95
CA SER A 222 -23.23 41.72 -20.61
C SER A 222 -22.92 41.56 -22.12
N GLY A 223 -21.95 42.30 -22.66
CA GLY A 223 -21.42 42.18 -24.02
C GLY A 223 -20.13 41.38 -24.04
N ILE A 224 -19.81 40.82 -25.21
CA ILE A 224 -18.49 40.21 -25.47
C ILE A 224 -17.43 41.29 -25.22
N ILE A 225 -16.66 41.11 -24.15
CA ILE A 225 -15.55 41.99 -23.78
C ILE A 225 -14.50 41.87 -24.88
N SER A 226 -13.97 43.00 -25.35
CA SER A 226 -12.91 42.98 -26.36
C SER A 226 -11.63 42.39 -25.78
N VAL A 227 -10.77 41.85 -26.64
CA VAL A 227 -9.48 41.27 -26.20
C VAL A 227 -8.64 42.31 -25.46
N GLU A 228 -8.71 43.57 -25.88
CA GLU A 228 -7.99 44.70 -25.27
C GLU A 228 -8.49 45.01 -23.86
N GLN A 229 -9.81 45.04 -23.65
CA GLN A 229 -10.40 45.25 -22.33
C GLN A 229 -10.04 44.13 -21.37
N PHE A 230 -10.04 42.88 -21.85
CA PHE A 230 -9.60 41.73 -21.07
C PHE A 230 -8.12 41.85 -20.70
N GLN A 231 -7.26 42.24 -21.65
CA GLN A 231 -5.82 42.42 -21.38
C GLN A 231 -5.56 43.52 -20.36
N GLU A 232 -6.29 44.65 -20.42
CA GLU A 232 -6.15 45.74 -19.45
C GLU A 232 -6.53 45.30 -18.03
N ILE A 233 -7.59 44.48 -17.89
CA ILE A 233 -7.98 43.88 -16.61
C ILE A 233 -6.86 42.98 -16.08
N ILE A 234 -6.31 42.12 -16.93
CA ILE A 234 -5.20 41.22 -16.57
C ILE A 234 -3.97 42.02 -16.14
N ASP A 235 -3.61 43.07 -16.87
CA ASP A 235 -2.44 43.90 -16.54
C ASP A 235 -2.63 44.63 -15.19
N LYS A 236 -3.84 45.11 -14.89
CA LYS A 236 -4.18 45.70 -13.58
C LYS A 236 -4.05 44.70 -12.43
N VAL A 237 -4.55 43.48 -12.63
CA VAL A 237 -4.43 42.40 -11.63
C VAL A 237 -2.96 42.04 -11.42
N ILE A 238 -2.19 41.87 -12.49
CA ILE A 238 -0.76 41.53 -12.43
C ILE A 238 0.02 42.63 -11.70
N GLN A 239 -0.20 43.89 -12.04
CA GLN A 239 0.52 45.02 -11.44
C GLN A 239 0.29 45.12 -9.93
N LYS A 240 -0.91 44.78 -9.46
CA LYS A 240 -1.27 44.82 -8.03
C LYS A 240 -0.98 43.51 -7.27
N SER A 241 -0.65 42.43 -7.97
CA SER A 241 -0.40 41.09 -7.39
C SER A 241 0.96 40.92 -6.69
N GLY A 242 1.75 41.99 -6.57
CA GLY A 242 3.12 41.92 -6.06
C GLY A 242 3.23 41.32 -4.66
N TYR A 243 4.01 40.25 -4.52
CA TYR A 243 4.43 39.73 -3.22
C TYR A 243 5.65 40.47 -2.73
N THR A 244 5.65 40.82 -1.45
CA THR A 244 6.86 41.29 -0.78
C THR A 244 7.85 40.15 -0.62
N SER A 245 9.15 40.48 -0.54
CA SER A 245 10.21 39.50 -0.29
C SER A 245 9.98 38.74 1.04
N GLU A 246 9.47 39.41 2.06
CA GLU A 246 9.18 38.80 3.36
C GLU A 246 8.00 37.82 3.31
N GLU A 247 6.93 38.13 2.57
CA GLU A 247 5.82 37.19 2.34
C GLU A 247 6.31 35.93 1.61
N LEU A 248 7.15 36.09 0.59
CA LEU A 248 7.70 34.98 -0.16
C LEU A 248 8.60 34.09 0.71
N LYS A 249 9.49 34.70 1.51
CA LYS A 249 10.32 33.97 2.49
C LYS A 249 9.45 33.19 3.47
N ARG A 250 8.43 33.83 4.05
CA ARG A 250 7.49 33.19 4.99
C ARG A 250 6.79 31.98 4.36
N LYS A 251 6.25 32.14 3.14
CA LYS A 251 5.61 31.03 2.39
C LYS A 251 6.60 29.89 2.13
N ASN A 252 7.83 30.19 1.73
CA ASN A 252 8.86 29.17 1.52
C ASN A 252 9.18 28.40 2.80
N VAL A 253 9.33 29.09 3.94
CA VAL A 253 9.54 28.45 5.24
C VAL A 253 8.36 27.54 5.60
N LEU A 254 7.12 28.01 5.48
CA LEU A 254 5.93 27.21 5.76
C LEU A 254 5.85 25.97 4.86
N ASN A 255 6.19 26.10 3.58
CA ASN A 255 6.21 24.97 2.65
C ASN A 255 7.29 23.96 3.02
N ILE A 256 8.49 24.40 3.40
CA ILE A 256 9.56 23.50 3.88
C ILE A 256 9.10 22.74 5.13
N LEU A 257 8.47 23.43 6.09
CA LEU A 257 7.94 22.82 7.30
C LEU A 257 6.81 21.82 7.01
N ALA A 258 5.91 22.13 6.07
CA ALA A 258 4.87 21.21 5.64
C ALA A 258 5.44 19.95 4.99
N HIS A 259 6.46 20.08 4.13
CA HIS A 259 7.16 18.93 3.56
C HIS A 259 7.88 18.12 4.64
N ALA A 260 8.59 18.76 5.57
CA ALA A 260 9.21 18.07 6.69
C ALA A 260 8.19 17.28 7.52
N ALA A 261 6.99 17.82 7.74
CA ALA A 261 5.90 17.11 8.39
C ALA A 261 5.42 15.90 7.57
N ILE A 262 5.27 16.03 6.24
CA ILE A 262 4.95 14.89 5.34
C ILE A 262 6.00 13.79 5.46
N PHE A 263 7.29 14.12 5.36
CA PHE A 263 8.39 13.16 5.49
C PHE A 263 8.42 12.50 6.88
N GLY A 264 8.14 13.27 7.94
CA GLY A 264 8.00 12.75 9.30
C GLY A 264 6.85 11.76 9.42
N LEU A 265 5.65 12.12 8.97
CA LEU A 265 4.48 11.23 8.97
C LEU A 265 4.71 9.97 8.13
N ALA A 266 5.39 10.09 6.98
CA ALA A 266 5.76 8.96 6.16
C ALA A 266 6.79 8.03 6.83
N SER A 267 7.71 8.60 7.62
CA SER A 267 8.76 7.86 8.33
C SER A 267 8.27 7.15 9.60
N PHE A 268 7.20 7.65 10.23
CA PHE A 268 6.63 7.06 11.44
C PHE A 268 5.24 6.43 11.24
N GLY A 269 4.65 6.52 10.05
CA GLY A 269 3.28 6.08 9.78
C GLY A 269 3.03 4.60 10.10
N ASP A 270 3.96 3.73 9.76
CA ASP A 270 3.86 2.29 10.07
C ASP A 270 3.97 2.02 11.58
N TYR A 271 4.83 2.76 12.30
CA TYR A 271 4.96 2.66 13.75
C TYR A 271 3.72 3.17 14.48
N LEU A 272 3.16 4.31 14.05
CA LEU A 272 1.90 4.84 14.56
C LEU A 272 0.76 3.84 14.34
N TYR A 273 0.73 3.21 13.17
CA TYR A 273 -0.28 2.22 12.82
C TYR A 273 -0.15 0.94 13.69
N LEU A 274 1.07 0.44 13.91
CA LEU A 274 1.31 -0.66 14.84
C LEU A 274 0.82 -0.32 16.26
N GLY A 275 1.14 0.88 16.75
CA GLY A 275 0.69 1.35 18.06
C GLY A 275 -0.84 1.43 18.18
N ASP A 276 -1.54 1.80 17.12
CA ASP A 276 -3.00 1.84 17.08
C ASP A 276 -3.63 0.44 17.01
N ILE A 277 -3.07 -0.48 16.20
CA ILE A 277 -3.50 -1.88 16.15
C ILE A 277 -3.40 -2.53 17.54
N LYS A 278 -2.28 -2.34 18.26
CA LYS A 278 -2.10 -2.85 19.62
C LYS A 278 -3.22 -2.41 20.56
N LYS A 279 -3.64 -1.13 20.48
CA LYS A 279 -4.76 -0.62 21.28
C LYS A 279 -6.08 -1.29 20.93
N ARG A 280 -6.34 -1.54 19.63
CA ARG A 280 -7.54 -2.26 19.17
C ARG A 280 -7.55 -3.70 19.66
N ILE A 281 -6.44 -4.42 19.49
CA ILE A 281 -6.30 -5.81 19.96
C ILE A 281 -6.51 -5.89 21.47
N ASN A 282 -5.85 -5.03 22.26
CA ASN A 282 -6.04 -4.98 23.70
C ASN A 282 -7.48 -4.63 24.10
N LYS A 283 -8.18 -3.81 23.31
CA LYS A 283 -9.61 -3.55 23.52
C LYS A 283 -10.44 -4.80 23.26
N ALA A 284 -10.22 -5.51 22.14
CA ALA A 284 -10.94 -6.76 21.85
C ALA A 284 -10.71 -7.83 22.92
N ARG A 285 -9.47 -7.97 23.42
CA ARG A 285 -9.16 -8.93 24.52
C ARG A 285 -9.95 -8.64 25.79
N LYS A 286 -10.23 -7.36 26.07
CA LYS A 286 -11.04 -6.93 27.24
C LYS A 286 -12.54 -7.04 27.00
N THR A 287 -12.98 -6.93 25.75
CA THR A 287 -14.42 -6.92 25.39
C THR A 287 -14.96 -8.32 25.08
N ALA A 288 -14.15 -9.20 24.53
CA ALA A 288 -14.59 -10.53 24.15
C ALA A 288 -14.80 -11.41 25.39
N THR A 289 -15.98 -12.00 25.50
CA THR A 289 -16.29 -13.04 26.49
C THR A 289 -16.00 -14.45 25.96
N GLU A 290 -16.03 -14.61 24.62
CA GLU A 290 -15.84 -15.89 23.95
C GLU A 290 -14.82 -15.81 22.80
N PRO A 291 -14.12 -16.91 22.46
CA PRO A 291 -13.14 -16.93 21.38
C PRO A 291 -13.70 -16.51 20.02
N ALA A 292 -14.92 -16.94 19.69
CA ALA A 292 -15.59 -16.58 18.43
C ALA A 292 -15.82 -15.07 18.32
N GLN A 293 -16.28 -14.45 19.42
CA GLN A 293 -16.48 -13.02 19.50
C GLN A 293 -15.15 -12.27 19.36
N TYR A 294 -14.06 -12.76 19.96
CA TYR A 294 -12.73 -12.16 19.84
C TYR A 294 -12.27 -12.08 18.38
N GLN A 295 -12.36 -13.19 17.64
CA GLN A 295 -11.97 -13.25 16.22
C GLN A 295 -12.79 -12.28 15.37
N ARG A 296 -14.11 -12.23 15.60
CA ARG A 296 -15.01 -11.28 14.92
C ARG A 296 -14.63 -9.83 15.21
N LEU A 297 -14.35 -9.48 16.46
CA LEU A 297 -13.92 -8.13 16.84
C LEU A 297 -12.61 -7.74 16.17
N LEU A 298 -11.62 -8.64 16.11
CA LEU A 298 -10.35 -8.37 15.41
C LEU A 298 -10.57 -8.03 13.93
N TYR A 299 -11.46 -8.78 13.27
CA TYR A 299 -11.80 -8.55 11.88
C TYR A 299 -12.56 -7.23 11.67
N GLU A 300 -13.60 -6.94 12.46
CA GLU A 300 -14.43 -5.74 12.30
C GLU A 300 -13.65 -4.44 12.59
N MET A 301 -12.75 -4.47 13.58
CA MET A 301 -11.90 -3.34 13.92
C MET A 301 -10.78 -3.11 12.90
N GLY A 302 -10.47 -4.09 12.05
CA GLY A 302 -9.36 -4.07 11.11
C GLY A 302 -9.66 -3.43 9.75
N GLY A 303 -8.74 -3.66 8.81
CA GLY A 303 -8.94 -3.35 7.40
C GLY A 303 -8.78 -1.89 7.03
N THR A 304 -9.47 -1.51 5.96
CA THR A 304 -9.43 -0.15 5.40
C THR A 304 -10.84 0.40 5.24
N SER A 305 -10.94 1.72 5.10
CA SER A 305 -12.21 2.42 4.95
C SER A 305 -12.05 3.59 3.99
N LEU A 306 -12.42 3.37 2.72
CA LEU A 306 -12.42 4.43 1.73
C LEU A 306 -13.45 5.52 2.08
N GLY A 307 -14.62 5.12 2.59
CA GLY A 307 -15.67 6.05 3.00
C GLY A 307 -15.22 7.06 4.06
N SER A 308 -14.46 6.64 5.07
CA SER A 308 -13.95 7.58 6.08
C SER A 308 -12.92 8.57 5.53
N ALA A 309 -12.09 8.14 4.55
CA ALA A 309 -11.18 9.04 3.87
C ALA A 309 -11.95 10.06 3.01
N LEU A 310 -12.98 9.62 2.27
CA LEU A 310 -13.82 10.52 1.45
C LEU A 310 -14.62 11.52 2.30
N ILE A 311 -15.21 11.08 3.41
CA ILE A 311 -15.92 11.98 4.33
C ILE A 311 -14.96 13.03 4.89
N ALA A 312 -13.77 12.61 5.34
CA ALA A 312 -12.75 13.54 5.82
C ALA A 312 -12.32 14.53 4.74
N ALA A 313 -12.23 14.09 3.48
CA ALA A 313 -11.93 14.95 2.34
C ALA A 313 -12.99 16.04 2.15
N VAL A 314 -14.26 15.64 2.05
CA VAL A 314 -15.38 16.57 1.86
C VAL A 314 -15.43 17.58 3.00
N VAL A 315 -15.39 17.11 4.25
CA VAL A 315 -15.42 17.98 5.44
C VAL A 315 -14.26 18.97 5.43
N TYR A 316 -13.06 18.52 5.09
CA TYR A 316 -11.89 19.38 5.01
C TYR A 316 -12.06 20.49 3.98
N PHE A 317 -12.49 20.18 2.74
CA PHE A 317 -12.63 21.19 1.70
C PHE A 317 -13.67 22.26 2.04
N PHE A 318 -14.79 21.88 2.67
CA PHE A 318 -15.77 22.84 3.15
C PHE A 318 -15.20 23.76 4.23
N ILE A 319 -14.55 23.20 5.25
CA ILE A 319 -13.96 23.96 6.35
C ILE A 319 -12.82 24.86 5.84
N ASP A 320 -11.90 24.30 5.05
CA ASP A 320 -10.75 25.02 4.48
C ASP A 320 -11.20 26.20 3.61
N THR A 321 -12.22 26.00 2.76
CA THR A 321 -12.78 27.08 1.94
C THR A 321 -13.40 28.17 2.80
N ALA A 322 -14.25 27.80 3.78
CA ALA A 322 -14.90 28.76 4.65
C ALA A 322 -13.89 29.60 5.47
N VAL A 323 -12.87 28.94 6.04
CA VAL A 323 -11.84 29.61 6.84
C VAL A 323 -10.95 30.48 5.95
N LYS A 324 -10.58 30.03 4.74
CA LYS A 324 -9.81 30.85 3.78
C LYS A 324 -10.54 32.12 3.42
N LEU A 325 -11.82 32.03 3.08
CA LEU A 325 -12.64 33.21 2.75
C LEU A 325 -12.74 34.18 3.92
N LEU A 326 -12.93 33.66 5.15
CA LEU A 326 -12.93 34.48 6.36
C LEU A 326 -11.60 35.20 6.59
N VAL A 327 -10.47 34.49 6.41
CA VAL A 327 -9.14 35.08 6.60
C VAL A 327 -8.84 36.11 5.52
N ILE A 328 -9.21 35.83 4.26
CA ILE A 328 -9.10 36.79 3.16
C ILE A 328 -9.91 38.05 3.44
N SER A 329 -11.13 37.95 3.96
CA SER A 329 -11.95 39.13 4.28
C SER A 329 -11.42 39.94 5.48
N ILE A 330 -10.57 39.36 6.32
CA ILE A 330 -9.90 40.06 7.43
C ILE A 330 -8.62 40.75 6.95
N LEU A 331 -7.94 40.20 5.93
CA LEU A 331 -6.64 40.66 5.45
C LEU A 331 -6.71 41.71 4.33
N ALA A 332 -7.84 41.82 3.64
CA ALA A 332 -8.07 42.78 2.56
C ALA A 332 -8.38 44.18 3.07
#